data_AF-A0A9L0I7R5-F1
#
_entry.id   AF-A0A9L0I7R5-F1
#
_cell.length_a   1.000
_cell.length_b   1.000
_cell.length_c   1.000
_cell.angle_alpha   90.00
_cell.angle_beta   90.00
_cell.angle_gamma   90.00
#
_symmetry.space_group_name_H-M   'P 1'
#
loop_
_entity.id
_entity.type
_entity.pdbx_description
1 polymer ?
#
loop_
_entity_poly.entity_id
_entity_poly.type
_entity_poly.pdbx_seq_one_letter_code
_entity_poly.pdbx_strand_id
1 'polypeptide(L)'
;MRLSLSVLLVTLALCSYGATDIICPSVFTDIAAFLFVPDLPYKAQIQKYNAPDELIEAKLQVKQCTNNITLKNRLLLSEILAKLSLKCTRLGLSSLLP
;
A
#
# COMPACT_ATOMS: atom_id res chain seq x y z
N MET A 1 -33.15 14.99 5.48
CA MET A 1 -31.72 14.66 5.64
C MET A 1 -31.18 14.00 4.37
N ARG A 2 -30.98 14.77 3.29
CA ARG A 2 -30.34 14.31 2.04
C ARG A 2 -29.08 15.12 1.70
N LEU A 3 -29.05 16.38 2.12
CA LEU A 3 -27.92 17.29 1.96
C LEU A 3 -26.62 16.80 2.61
N SER A 4 -26.69 16.11 3.75
CA SER A 4 -25.50 15.60 4.44
C SER A 4 -24.72 14.59 3.60
N LEU A 5 -25.41 13.75 2.83
CA LEU A 5 -24.79 12.72 2.00
C LEU A 5 -24.17 13.32 0.73
N SER A 6 -24.84 14.30 0.11
CA SER A 6 -24.30 15.04 -1.03
C SER A 6 -23.05 15.85 -0.66
N VAL A 7 -23.06 16.52 0.50
CA VAL A 7 -21.90 17.26 0.99
C VAL A 7 -20.74 16.30 1.26
N LEU A 8 -20.97 15.18 1.94
CA LEU A 8 -19.94 14.15 2.18
C LEU A 8 -19.29 13.64 0.89
N LEU A 9 -20.09 13.35 -0.14
CA LEU A 9 -19.57 12.87 -1.42
C LEU A 9 -18.73 13.92 -2.15
N VAL A 10 -19.15 15.19 -2.10
CA VAL A 10 -18.39 16.29 -2.69
C VAL A 10 -17.07 16.51 -1.94
N THR A 11 -17.09 16.47 -0.61
CA THR A 11 -15.87 16.57 0.20
C THR A 11 -14.93 15.40 -0.08
N LEU A 12 -15.46 14.18 -0.19
CA LEU A 12 -14.66 12.99 -0.52
C LEU A 12 -14.03 13.12 -1.91
N ALA A 13 -14.81 13.57 -2.91
CA ALA A 13 -14.32 13.80 -4.27
C ALA A 13 -13.22 14.88 -4.33
N LEU A 14 -13.37 15.96 -3.55
CA LEU A 14 -12.36 17.02 -3.41
C LEU A 14 -11.10 16.52 -2.68
N CYS A 15 -11.26 15.71 -1.63
CA CYS A 15 -10.15 15.08 -0.92
C CYS A 15 -9.39 14.07 -1.80
N SER A 16 -10.08 13.40 -2.74
CA SER A 16 -9.46 12.47 -3.69
C SER A 16 -8.99 13.13 -4.99
N TYR A 17 -9.32 14.39 -5.25
CA TYR A 17 -8.99 15.07 -6.52
C TYR A 17 -7.48 15.21 -6.75
N GLY A 18 -6.68 15.24 -5.66
CA GLY A 18 -5.22 15.24 -5.72
C GLY A 18 -4.57 13.86 -5.56
N ALA A 19 -5.36 12.80 -5.37
CA ALA A 19 -4.81 11.45 -5.29
C ALA A 19 -4.51 10.99 -6.72
N THR A 20 -3.23 10.99 -7.08
CA THR A 20 -2.80 10.33 -8.31
C THR A 20 -3.14 8.84 -8.17
N ASP A 21 -3.80 8.28 -9.18
CA ASP A 21 -4.14 6.85 -9.32
C ASP A 21 -2.87 5.94 -9.41
N ILE A 22 -1.69 6.50 -9.13
CA ILE A 22 -0.39 5.84 -9.13
C ILE A 22 -0.14 5.35 -7.71
N ILE A 23 0.15 4.05 -7.56
CA ILE A 23 0.53 3.49 -6.27
C ILE A 23 1.80 4.21 -5.77
N CYS A 24 1.76 4.70 -4.53
CA CYS A 24 2.91 5.32 -3.89
C CYS A 24 4.12 4.36 -3.95
N PRO A 25 5.26 4.78 -4.56
CA PRO A 25 6.43 3.92 -4.69
C PRO A 25 6.94 3.40 -3.34
N SER A 26 6.81 4.19 -2.27
CA SER A 26 7.18 3.79 -0.91
C SER A 26 6.31 2.65 -0.37
N VAL A 27 5.01 2.65 -0.70
CA VAL A 27 4.08 1.57 -0.31
C VAL A 27 4.40 0.30 -1.08
N PHE A 28 4.61 0.41 -2.40
CA PHE A 28 4.95 -0.75 -3.23
C PHE A 28 6.26 -1.42 -2.75
N THR A 29 7.30 -0.62 -2.52
CA THR A 29 8.60 -1.13 -2.05
C THR A 29 8.54 -1.69 -0.63
N ASP A 30 7.71 -1.12 0.24
CA ASP A 30 7.47 -1.65 1.58
C ASP A 30 6.73 -2.99 1.57
N ILE A 31 5.69 -3.16 0.75
CA ILE A 31 4.98 -4.44 0.63
C ILE A 31 5.90 -5.52 0.03
N ALA A 32 6.68 -5.18 -0.99
CA ALA A 32 7.65 -6.11 -1.56
C ALA A 32 8.70 -6.54 -0.51
N ALA A 33 9.23 -5.60 0.27
CA ALA A 33 10.16 -5.91 1.35
C ALA A 33 9.50 -6.74 2.46
N PHE A 34 8.25 -6.44 2.81
CA PHE A 34 7.48 -7.19 3.80
C PHE A 34 7.38 -8.68 3.42
N LEU A 35 7.20 -9.00 2.13
CA LEU A 35 7.11 -10.37 1.64
C LEU A 35 8.46 -11.12 1.63
N PHE A 36 9.56 -10.44 1.27
CA PHE A 36 10.81 -11.12 0.89
C PHE A 36 12.04 -10.76 1.73
N VAL A 37 12.09 -9.60 2.38
CA VAL A 37 13.23 -9.18 3.19
C VAL A 37 13.15 -9.81 4.58
N PRO A 38 14.24 -10.29 5.19
CA PRO A 38 14.21 -10.81 6.56
C PRO A 38 13.83 -9.75 7.61
N ASP A 39 13.45 -10.18 8.82
CA ASP A 39 12.86 -9.31 9.85
C ASP A 39 13.77 -8.14 10.28
N LEU A 40 15.05 -8.40 10.56
CA LEU A 40 16.00 -7.36 10.97
C LEU A 40 16.19 -6.26 9.91
N PRO A 41 16.55 -6.58 8.65
CA PRO A 41 16.67 -5.56 7.60
C PRO A 41 15.33 -4.89 7.28
N TYR A 42 14.21 -5.62 7.39
CA TYR A 42 12.88 -5.02 7.22
C TYR A 42 12.54 -4.01 8.31
N LYS A 43 12.84 -4.32 9.58
CA LYS A 43 12.66 -3.39 10.71
C LYS A 43 13.44 -2.10 10.49
N ALA A 44 14.72 -2.20 10.09
CA ALA A 44 15.53 -1.04 9.75
C ALA A 44 14.92 -0.21 8.59
N GLN A 45 14.36 -0.89 7.58
CA GLN A 45 13.70 -0.22 6.46
C GLN A 45 12.44 0.57 6.89
N ILE A 46 11.63 0.06 7.80
CA ILE A 46 10.38 0.74 8.21
C ILE A 46 10.60 1.83 9.27
N GLN A 47 11.75 1.83 9.96
CA GLN A 47 12.14 2.93 10.86
C GLN A 47 12.25 4.28 10.15
N LYS A 48 12.56 4.31 8.85
CA LYS A 48 12.64 5.54 8.05
C LYS A 48 11.32 6.34 7.99
N TYR A 49 10.20 5.72 8.34
CA TYR A 49 8.88 6.36 8.35
C TYR A 49 8.60 7.12 9.65
N ASN A 50 9.52 7.12 10.63
CA ASN A 50 9.38 7.82 11.92
C ASN A 50 8.07 7.47 12.66
N ALA A 51 7.61 6.22 12.51
CA ALA A 51 6.46 5.72 13.24
C ALA A 51 6.83 5.40 14.70
N PRO A 52 5.89 5.50 15.65
CA PRO A 52 6.10 5.02 17.02
C PRO A 52 6.55 3.56 17.04
N ASP A 53 7.42 3.21 17.99
CA ASP A 53 7.98 1.86 18.11
C ASP A 53 6.89 0.79 18.25
N GLU A 54 5.78 1.11 18.92
CA GLU A 54 4.61 0.22 19.05
C GLU A 54 4.06 -0.21 17.68
N LEU A 55 3.97 0.72 16.72
CA LEU A 55 3.47 0.42 15.37
C LEU A 55 4.48 -0.38 14.55
N ILE A 56 5.78 -0.13 14.77
CA ILE A 56 6.87 -0.89 14.13
C ILE A 56 6.83 -2.34 14.59
N GLU A 57 6.71 -2.58 15.90
CA GLU A 57 6.62 -3.93 16.46
C GLU A 57 5.34 -4.64 16.05
N ALA A 58 4.19 -3.95 16.07
CA ALA A 58 2.93 -4.53 15.58
C ALA A 58 3.05 -4.98 14.12
N LYS A 59 3.67 -4.17 13.26
CA LYS A 59 3.92 -4.54 11.86
C LYS A 59 4.87 -5.72 11.73
N LEU A 60 5.91 -5.77 12.57
CA LEU A 60 6.87 -6.88 12.58
C LEU A 60 6.21 -8.20 13.01
N GLN A 61 5.25 -8.17 13.94
CA GLN A 61 4.46 -9.35 14.31
C GLN A 61 3.66 -9.89 13.12
N VAL A 62 2.99 -9.01 12.35
CA VAL A 62 2.26 -9.44 11.14
C VAL A 62 3.23 -10.00 10.09
N LYS A 63 4.44 -9.44 9.99
CA LYS A 63 5.49 -9.98 9.11
C LYS A 63 5.90 -11.39 9.52
N GLN A 64 6.09 -11.65 10.81
CA GLN A 64 6.44 -12.98 11.31
C GLN A 64 5.36 -14.02 10.97
N CYS A 65 4.07 -13.64 11.04
CA CYS A 65 2.99 -14.49 10.53
C CYS A 65 3.12 -14.74 9.02
N THR A 66 3.43 -13.69 8.26
CA THR A 66 3.65 -13.77 6.80
C THR A 66 4.87 -14.63 6.45
N ASN A 67 5.87 -14.68 7.33
CA ASN A 67 7.05 -15.52 7.15
C ASN A 67 6.74 -17.03 7.21
N ASN A 68 5.57 -17.43 7.71
CA ASN A 68 5.13 -18.83 7.67
C ASN A 68 4.45 -19.21 6.35
N ILE A 69 4.19 -18.23 5.47
CA ILE A 69 3.65 -18.49 4.13
C ILE A 69 4.76 -19.05 3.24
N THR A 70 4.43 -20.06 2.44
CA THR A 70 5.34 -20.70 1.49
C THR A 70 5.87 -19.69 0.46
N LEU A 71 7.11 -19.88 0.00
CA LEU A 71 7.73 -19.02 -1.00
C LEU A 71 6.85 -18.87 -2.26
N LYS A 72 6.25 -19.98 -2.72
CA LYS A 72 5.32 -20.00 -3.86
C LYS A 72 4.14 -19.04 -3.66
N ASN A 73 3.52 -19.06 -2.48
CA ASN A 73 2.38 -18.19 -2.20
C ASN A 73 2.81 -16.72 -2.08
N ARG A 74 4.01 -16.43 -1.57
CA ARG A 74 4.54 -15.06 -1.55
C ARG A 74 4.82 -14.53 -2.96
N LEU A 75 5.31 -15.38 -3.86
CA LEU A 75 5.48 -15.02 -5.27
C LEU A 75 4.12 -14.68 -5.91
N LEU A 76 3.09 -15.50 -5.68
CA LEU A 76 1.73 -15.21 -6.16
C LEU A 76 1.20 -13.87 -5.62
N LEU A 77 1.43 -13.56 -4.34
CA LEU A 77 1.06 -12.26 -3.76
C LEU A 77 1.80 -11.10 -4.43
N SER A 78 3.09 -11.26 -4.74
CA SER A 78 3.88 -10.25 -5.44
C SER A 78 3.41 -10.03 -6.89
N GLU A 79 2.99 -11.09 -7.58
CA GLU A 79 2.38 -10.98 -8.92
C GLU A 79 1.05 -10.24 -8.89
N ILE A 80 0.22 -10.51 -7.88
CA ILE A 80 -1.04 -9.78 -7.67
C ILE A 80 -0.76 -8.31 -7.42
N LEU A 81 0.23 -7.99 -6.57
CA LEU A 81 0.64 -6.61 -6.31
C LEU A 81 1.10 -5.90 -7.59
N ALA A 82 1.89 -6.56 -8.44
CA ALA A 82 2.33 -6.02 -9.72
C ALA A 82 1.14 -5.76 -10.67
N LYS A 83 0.21 -6.71 -10.77
CA LYS A 83 -1.01 -6.55 -11.58
C LYS A 83 -1.90 -5.41 -11.10
N LEU A 84 -2.08 -5.26 -9.78
CA LEU A 84 -2.81 -4.14 -9.18
C LEU A 84 -2.12 -2.82 -9.48
N SER A 85 -0.80 -2.76 -9.33
CA SER A 85 0.00 -1.58 -9.63
C SER A 85 -0.17 -1.14 -11.09
N LEU A 86 -0.10 -2.08 -12.02
CA LEU A 86 -0.33 -1.81 -13.44
C LEU A 86 -1.76 -1.35 -13.71
N LYS A 87 -2.76 -1.95 -13.08
CA LYS A 87 -4.17 -1.59 -13.30
C LYS A 87 -4.49 -0.20 -12.76
N CYS A 88 -4.09 0.11 -11.53
CA CYS A 88 -4.31 1.42 -10.92
C CYS A 88 -3.54 2.52 -11.67
N THR A 89 -2.25 2.28 -11.96
CA THR A 89 -1.43 3.25 -12.71
C THR A 89 -1.96 3.47 -14.13
N ARG A 90 -2.44 2.42 -14.80
CA ARG A 90 -3.07 2.54 -16.14
C ARG A 90 -4.37 3.32 -16.07
N LEU A 91 -5.22 3.08 -15.06
CA LEU A 91 -6.43 3.88 -14.84
C LEU A 91 -6.11 5.36 -14.63
N GLY A 92 -5.04 5.66 -13.90
CA GLY A 92 -4.53 7.02 -13.69
C GLY A 92 -4.00 7.72 -14.93
N LEU A 93 -3.32 6.98 -15.79
CA LEU A 93 -2.83 7.54 -17.04
C LEU A 93 -3.99 7.82 -18.02
N SER A 94 -5.04 6.99 -18.02
CA SER A 94 -6.26 7.22 -18.80
C SER A 94 -7.16 8.34 -18.27
N SER A 95 -7.06 8.73 -17.00
CA SER A 95 -7.75 9.92 -16.46
C SER A 95 -6.98 11.22 -16.67
N LEU A 96 -5.72 11.14 -17.12
CA LEU A 96 -4.82 12.27 -17.38
C LEU A 96 -4.59 12.58 -18.87
N LEU A 97 -5.01 11.71 -19.81
CA LEU A 97 -5.05 12.04 -21.22
C LEU A 97 -6.47 12.50 -21.62
N PRO A 98 -6.62 13.65 -22.30
CA PRO A 98 -7.90 14.19 -22.77
C PRO A 98 -8.57 13.32 -23.83
#